data_AF-A0A9P7L1F1-F1
#
_entry.id   AF-A0A9P7L1F1-F1
#
_cell.length_a   1.000
_cell.length_b   1.000
_cell.length_c   1.000
_cell.angle_alpha   90.00
_cell.angle_beta   90.00
_cell.angle_gamma   90.00
#
_symmetry.space_group_name_H-M   'P 1'
#
loop_
_entity.id
_entity.type
_entity.pdbx_description
1 polymer ?
#
loop_
_entity_poly.entity_id
_entity_poly.type
_entity_poly.pdbx_seq_one_letter_code
_entity_poly.pdbx_strand_id
1 'polypeptide(L)'
;MPKKLSKNPLPPSISTLSTISTASTSSTTLPSSLADPSLPLPKLIVFDLDYTLWPFWVDTHVTPPLKPNSSHTAATDRYGEDYGFFSDVPAILLALPRAGIKIGVASRTSAPSLARDLLKMLHITGPEGGKPKKALDVFEEEDGD
;
A
#
# COMPACT_ATOMS: atom_id res chain seq x y z
N MET A 1 -63.69 -9.32 -24.52
CA MET A 1 -63.22 -8.07 -23.90
C MET A 1 -62.93 -8.33 -22.42
N PRO A 2 -61.82 -7.88 -21.81
CA PRO A 2 -60.42 -7.84 -22.24
C PRO A 2 -59.55 -8.96 -21.57
N LYS A 3 -58.26 -8.96 -21.91
CA LYS A 3 -57.30 -10.08 -21.87
C LYS A 3 -56.65 -10.32 -20.49
N LYS A 4 -56.41 -11.59 -20.14
CA LYS A 4 -55.57 -12.03 -19.00
C LYS A 4 -54.11 -11.67 -19.28
N LEU A 5 -53.53 -10.74 -18.53
CA LEU A 5 -52.11 -10.40 -18.60
C LEU A 5 -51.27 -11.50 -17.93
N SER A 6 -50.46 -12.18 -18.73
CA SER A 6 -49.41 -13.11 -18.29
C SER A 6 -48.28 -12.33 -17.61
N LYS A 7 -47.89 -12.74 -16.39
CA LYS A 7 -46.62 -12.30 -15.79
C LYS A 7 -45.51 -13.17 -16.36
N ASN A 8 -44.74 -12.64 -17.30
CA ASN A 8 -43.43 -13.23 -17.64
C ASN A 8 -42.44 -12.89 -16.52
N PRO A 9 -41.68 -13.86 -15.97
CA PRO A 9 -40.53 -13.55 -15.14
C PRO A 9 -39.41 -12.99 -16.03
N LEU A 10 -38.78 -11.90 -15.58
CA LEU A 10 -37.54 -11.40 -16.17
C LEU A 10 -36.42 -12.45 -15.99
N PRO A 11 -35.51 -12.62 -16.96
CA PRO A 11 -34.31 -13.42 -16.76
C PRO A 11 -33.40 -12.75 -15.72
N PRO A 12 -32.66 -13.53 -14.91
CA PRO A 12 -31.66 -12.95 -14.03
C PRO A 12 -30.55 -12.31 -14.87
N SER A 13 -30.33 -11.01 -14.69
CA SER A 13 -29.16 -10.30 -15.17
C SER A 13 -27.93 -10.88 -14.48
N ILE A 14 -27.23 -11.78 -15.16
CA ILE A 14 -25.90 -12.22 -14.74
C ILE A 14 -24.96 -11.05 -15.03
N SER A 15 -24.78 -10.19 -14.04
CA SER A 15 -23.63 -9.31 -14.00
C SER A 15 -22.41 -10.20 -13.81
N THR A 16 -21.73 -10.54 -14.90
CA THR A 16 -20.36 -11.07 -14.86
C THR A 16 -19.48 -9.97 -14.29
N LEU A 17 -19.42 -9.90 -12.95
CA LEU A 17 -18.29 -9.31 -12.25
C LEU A 17 -17.10 -10.13 -12.71
N SER A 18 -16.31 -9.53 -13.60
CA SER A 18 -14.96 -10.00 -13.87
C SER A 18 -14.25 -9.96 -12.53
N THR A 19 -14.16 -11.11 -11.87
CA THR A 19 -13.24 -11.33 -10.77
C THR A 19 -11.87 -11.03 -11.35
N ILE A 20 -11.38 -9.81 -11.11
CA ILE A 20 -9.96 -9.54 -11.24
C ILE A 20 -9.39 -10.46 -10.17
N SER A 21 -8.89 -11.62 -10.60
CA SER A 21 -8.09 -12.47 -9.75
C SER A 21 -6.93 -11.60 -9.28
N THR A 22 -7.04 -11.08 -8.07
CA THR A 22 -5.93 -10.55 -7.29
C THR A 22 -5.02 -11.73 -7.03
N ALA A 23 -4.25 -12.11 -8.05
CA ALA A 23 -3.08 -12.93 -7.85
C ALA A 23 -2.19 -12.09 -6.95
N SER A 24 -2.20 -12.40 -5.66
CA SER A 24 -1.20 -11.99 -4.68
C SER A 24 0.13 -12.63 -5.10
N THR A 25 0.68 -12.19 -6.22
CA THR A 25 2.04 -12.51 -6.62
C THR A 25 2.93 -11.66 -5.76
N SER A 26 3.31 -12.23 -4.62
CA SER A 26 4.53 -11.95 -3.89
C SER A 26 5.76 -12.22 -4.79
N SER A 27 5.82 -11.60 -5.97
CA SER A 27 6.94 -11.79 -6.89
C SER A 27 8.15 -11.03 -6.34
N THR A 28 9.02 -11.78 -5.67
CA THR A 28 10.30 -11.39 -5.07
C THR A 28 11.34 -10.88 -6.07
N THR A 29 11.09 -11.12 -7.35
CA THR A 29 11.98 -10.77 -8.46
C THR A 29 11.81 -9.31 -8.84
N LEU A 30 12.92 -8.56 -8.85
CA LEU A 30 12.95 -7.23 -9.44
C LEU A 30 12.39 -7.32 -10.87
N PRO A 31 11.44 -6.44 -11.25
CA PRO A 31 10.99 -6.32 -12.64
C PRO A 31 12.19 -6.15 -13.57
N SER A 32 12.13 -6.75 -14.76
CA SER A 32 13.23 -6.68 -15.75
C SER A 32 13.63 -5.24 -16.07
N SER A 33 12.66 -4.32 -16.10
CA SER A 33 12.91 -2.89 -16.32
C SER A 33 13.75 -2.23 -15.21
N LEU A 34 13.69 -2.74 -13.98
CA LEU A 34 14.52 -2.27 -12.86
C LEU A 34 15.84 -3.04 -12.74
N ALA A 35 15.94 -4.22 -13.36
CA ALA A 35 17.13 -5.06 -13.34
C ALA A 35 18.09 -4.80 -14.52
N ASP A 36 17.66 -4.09 -15.55
CA ASP A 36 18.48 -3.75 -16.72
C ASP A 36 19.32 -2.49 -16.47
N PRO A 37 20.65 -2.60 -16.30
CA PRO A 37 21.52 -1.45 -16.03
C PRO A 37 21.70 -0.55 -17.26
N SER A 38 21.27 -0.96 -18.45
CA SER A 38 21.34 -0.14 -19.66
C SER A 38 20.19 0.87 -19.78
N LEU A 39 19.12 0.67 -19.00
CA LEU A 39 17.99 1.60 -18.99
C LEU A 39 18.31 2.82 -18.12
N PRO A 40 17.89 4.03 -18.52
CA PRO A 40 18.04 5.21 -17.70
C PRO A 40 17.04 5.17 -16.53
N LEU A 41 17.50 4.68 -15.37
CA LEU A 41 16.71 4.68 -14.14
C LEU A 41 16.81 6.01 -13.39
N PRO A 42 15.72 6.45 -12.74
CA PRO A 42 15.76 7.64 -11.90
C PRO A 42 16.68 7.42 -10.69
N LYS A 43 17.41 8.46 -10.28
CA LYS A 43 18.24 8.41 -9.08
C LYS A 43 17.42 8.46 -7.79
N LEU A 44 16.21 9.03 -7.85
CA LEU A 44 15.31 9.25 -6.73
C LEU A 44 13.86 9.09 -7.20
N ILE A 45 13.04 8.37 -6.42
CA ILE A 45 11.58 8.34 -6.54
C ILE A 45 10.98 8.89 -5.26
N VAL A 46 10.08 9.86 -5.38
CA VAL A 46 9.38 10.46 -4.23
C VAL A 46 7.92 10.06 -4.27
N PHE A 47 7.42 9.51 -3.18
CA PHE A 47 6.03 9.11 -3.01
C PHE A 47 5.24 10.17 -2.23
N ASP A 48 4.01 10.44 -2.65
CA ASP A 48 3.02 10.99 -1.72
C ASP A 48 2.62 9.92 -0.68
N LEU A 49 1.84 10.29 0.34
CA LEU A 49 1.35 9.38 1.36
C LEU A 49 -0.10 8.97 1.12
N ASP A 50 -1.03 9.92 1.23
CA ASP A 50 -2.46 9.64 1.23
C ASP A 50 -2.94 9.22 -0.16
N TYR A 51 -3.66 8.11 -0.24
CA TYR A 51 -4.05 7.47 -1.52
C TYR A 51 -2.87 7.11 -2.45
N THR A 52 -1.65 7.03 -1.90
CA THR A 52 -0.47 6.53 -2.61
C THR A 52 0.13 5.33 -1.88
N LEU A 53 0.54 5.49 -0.62
CA LEU A 53 1.03 4.37 0.19
C LEU A 53 -0.12 3.63 0.87
N TRP A 54 -1.19 4.33 1.22
CA TRP A 54 -2.34 3.77 1.93
C TRP A 54 -3.68 4.34 1.42
N PRO A 55 -4.81 3.62 1.60
CA PRO A 55 -6.10 3.97 0.98
C PRO A 55 -6.94 4.99 1.78
N PHE A 56 -6.32 5.99 2.41
CA PHE A 56 -7.02 6.99 3.23
C PHE A 56 -6.25 8.31 3.31
N TRP A 57 -6.94 9.38 3.72
CA TRP A 57 -6.31 10.61 4.24
C TRP A 57 -6.04 10.49 5.73
N VAL A 58 -4.78 10.59 6.13
CA VAL A 58 -4.34 10.43 7.53
C VAL A 58 -4.85 11.52 8.47
N ASP A 59 -5.08 12.74 7.97
CA ASP A 59 -5.60 13.86 8.79
C ASP A 59 -7.13 13.91 8.92
N THR A 60 -7.84 13.06 8.18
CA THR A 60 -9.30 13.07 8.11
C THR A 60 -9.92 11.79 8.66
N HIS A 61 -9.39 10.63 8.28
CA HIS A 61 -10.00 9.34 8.67
C HIS A 61 -9.47 8.84 10.00
N VAL A 62 -8.16 8.98 10.24
CA VAL A 62 -7.52 8.42 11.42
C VAL A 62 -7.84 9.25 12.65
N THR A 63 -8.34 8.60 13.71
CA THR A 63 -8.51 9.28 15.01
C THR A 63 -7.52 8.75 16.06
N PRO A 64 -6.48 9.53 16.41
CA PRO A 64 -5.51 9.14 17.42
C PRO A 64 -6.12 8.80 18.80
N PRO A 65 -5.43 8.00 19.64
CA PRO A 65 -4.10 7.42 19.40
C PRO A 65 -4.13 6.21 18.47
N LEU A 66 -3.04 6.03 17.71
CA LEU A 66 -2.77 4.81 16.95
C LEU A 66 -2.03 3.79 17.81
N LYS A 67 -2.32 2.50 17.59
CA LYS A 67 -1.62 1.38 18.20
C LYS A 67 -1.30 0.32 17.13
N PRO A 68 -0.03 -0.10 16.96
CA PRO A 68 0.30 -1.16 16.01
C PRO A 68 -0.35 -2.49 16.41
N ASN A 69 -0.76 -3.26 15.42
CA ASN A 69 -1.12 -4.66 15.64
C ASN A 69 0.14 -5.51 15.94
N SER A 70 -0.04 -6.74 16.44
CA SER A 70 1.07 -7.61 16.81
C SER A 70 2.03 -7.95 15.67
N SER A 71 1.54 -7.91 14.42
CA SER A 71 2.32 -8.18 13.22
C SER A 71 2.97 -6.94 12.61
N HIS A 72 2.71 -5.75 13.16
CA HIS A 72 3.10 -4.45 12.60
C HIS A 72 2.69 -4.22 11.13
N THR A 73 1.62 -4.87 10.67
CA THR A 73 1.10 -4.70 9.31
C THR A 73 0.03 -3.61 9.20
N ALA A 74 -0.56 -3.24 10.33
CA ALA A 74 -1.54 -2.17 10.46
C ALA A 74 -1.43 -1.52 11.85
N ALA A 75 -2.01 -0.34 12.00
CA ALA A 75 -2.24 0.31 13.28
C ALA A 75 -3.74 0.59 13.44
N THR A 76 -4.25 0.31 14.64
CA THR A 76 -5.65 0.54 14.99
C THR A 76 -5.79 1.88 15.71
N ASP A 77 -6.83 2.64 15.36
CA ASP A 77 -7.11 3.93 15.99
C ASP A 77 -7.96 3.79 17.27
N ARG A 78 -8.45 4.91 17.84
CA ARG A 78 -9.25 4.88 19.06
C ARG A 78 -10.64 4.25 18.90
N TYR A 79 -11.16 4.18 17.67
CA TYR A 79 -12.47 3.63 17.35
C TYR A 79 -12.40 2.17 16.90
N GLY A 80 -11.20 1.62 16.73
CA GLY A 80 -11.01 0.23 16.32
C GLY A 80 -10.86 0.07 14.81
N GLU A 81 -10.64 1.15 14.06
CA GLU A 81 -10.40 1.09 12.62
C GLU A 81 -8.93 0.80 12.33
N ASP A 82 -8.67 -0.10 11.38
CA ASP A 82 -7.33 -0.54 11.01
C ASP A 82 -6.78 0.24 9.81
N TYR A 83 -5.55 0.74 9.97
CA TYR A 83 -4.85 1.57 9.00
C TYR A 83 -3.52 0.92 8.60
N GLY A 84 -3.37 0.61 7.31
CA GLY A 84 -2.17 -0.02 6.75
C GLY A 84 -1.95 0.35 5.29
N PHE A 85 -0.85 -0.14 4.71
CA PHE A 85 -0.52 0.12 3.31
C PHE A 85 -1.48 -0.56 2.32
N PHE A 86 -1.46 -0.10 1.07
CA PHE A 86 -1.87 -0.95 -0.05
C PHE A 86 -1.02 -2.23 -0.09
N SER A 87 -1.60 -3.33 -0.58
CA SER A 87 -0.97 -4.67 -0.55
C SER A 87 0.39 -4.74 -1.21
N ASP A 88 0.60 -3.97 -2.28
CA ASP A 88 1.80 -4.07 -3.13
C ASP A 88 2.91 -3.11 -2.68
N VAL A 89 2.56 -2.11 -1.86
CA VAL A 89 3.49 -1.07 -1.40
C VAL A 89 4.70 -1.66 -0.66
N PRO A 90 4.56 -2.61 0.28
CA PRO A 90 5.71 -3.25 0.91
C PRO A 90 6.71 -3.83 -0.10
N ALA A 91 6.25 -4.49 -1.16
CA ALA A 91 7.12 -5.07 -2.18
C ALA A 91 7.80 -3.99 -3.03
N ILE A 92 7.07 -2.93 -3.41
CA ILE A 92 7.60 -1.80 -4.18
C ILE A 92 8.71 -1.09 -3.40
N LEU A 93 8.46 -0.76 -2.12
CA LEU A 93 9.41 -0.05 -1.27
C LEU A 93 10.69 -0.87 -1.00
N LEU A 94 10.63 -2.20 -1.05
CA LEU A 94 11.81 -3.07 -0.96
C LEU A 94 12.54 -3.23 -2.30
N ALA A 95 11.82 -3.17 -3.42
CA ALA A 95 12.40 -3.38 -4.75
C ALA A 95 13.28 -2.19 -5.20
N LEU A 96 12.85 -0.96 -4.93
CA LEU A 96 13.52 0.23 -5.45
C LEU A 96 14.94 0.41 -4.88
N PRO A 97 15.20 0.30 -3.56
CA PRO A 97 16.55 0.39 -3.02
C PRO A 97 17.47 -0.74 -3.53
N ARG A 98 16.94 -1.95 -3.74
CA ARG A 98 17.69 -3.07 -4.33
C ARG A 98 18.11 -2.81 -5.78
N ALA A 99 17.35 -1.98 -6.50
CA ALA A 99 17.70 -1.50 -7.84
C ALA A 99 18.64 -0.27 -7.81
N GLY A 100 19.13 0.15 -6.64
CA GLY A 100 20.00 1.32 -6.49
C GLY A 100 19.27 2.66 -6.60
N ILE A 101 17.94 2.66 -6.50
CA ILE A 101 17.11 3.86 -6.58
C ILE A 101 16.84 4.37 -5.17
N LYS A 102 17.21 5.63 -4.89
CA LYS A 102 16.85 6.29 -3.64
C LYS A 102 15.35 6.55 -3.60
N ILE A 103 14.75 6.51 -2.41
CA ILE A 103 13.33 6.79 -2.24
C ILE A 103 13.10 7.80 -1.13
N GLY A 104 12.04 8.59 -1.28
CA GLY A 104 11.62 9.57 -0.28
C GLY A 104 10.11 9.73 -0.25
N VAL A 105 9.62 10.53 0.69
CA VAL A 105 8.20 10.88 0.82
C VAL A 105 8.01 12.40 0.80
N ALA A 106 6.94 12.86 0.16
CA ALA A 106 6.53 14.25 0.15
C ALA A 106 5.00 14.34 0.17
N SER A 107 4.43 14.74 1.31
CA SER A 107 2.99 14.83 1.51
C SER A 107 2.54 16.23 1.91
N ARG A 108 1.31 16.56 1.55
CA ARG A 108 0.62 17.81 1.90
C ARG A 108 -0.28 17.69 3.13
N THR A 109 -0.32 16.52 3.79
CA THR A 109 -1.17 16.32 4.98
C THR A 109 -0.92 17.38 6.05
N SER A 110 -2.00 17.80 6.71
CA SER A 110 -1.94 18.71 7.85
C SER A 110 -1.54 18.00 9.16
N ALA A 111 -1.42 16.67 9.15
CA ALA A 111 -1.04 15.83 10.29
C ALA A 111 0.32 15.12 10.09
N PRO A 112 1.43 15.85 9.87
CA PRO A 112 2.73 15.25 9.54
C PRO A 112 3.29 14.38 10.67
N SER A 113 3.03 14.71 11.94
CA SER A 113 3.45 13.91 13.09
C SER A 113 2.74 12.55 13.12
N LEU A 114 1.43 12.54 12.88
CA LEU A 114 0.61 11.32 12.85
C LEU A 114 1.03 10.40 11.69
N ALA A 115 1.26 10.97 10.51
CA ALA A 115 1.78 10.24 9.36
C ALA A 115 3.14 9.60 9.65
N ARG A 116 4.06 10.35 10.28
CA ARG A 116 5.38 9.84 10.68
C ARG A 116 5.27 8.75 11.73
N ASP A 117 4.35 8.87 12.69
CA ASP A 117 4.12 7.83 13.70
C ASP A 117 3.55 6.55 13.08
N LEU A 118 2.63 6.66 12.12
CA LEU A 118 2.14 5.50 11.37
C LEU A 118 3.30 4.81 10.60
N LEU A 119 4.17 5.55 9.92
CA LEU A 119 5.35 4.99 9.25
C LEU A 119 6.35 4.31 10.21
N LYS A 120 6.43 4.72 11.49
CA LYS A 120 7.23 4.02 12.51
C LYS A 120 6.57 2.74 13.00
N MET A 121 5.23 2.71 13.03
CA MET A 121 4.44 1.58 13.51
C MET A 121 4.39 0.44 12.48
N LEU A 122 4.27 0.79 11.20
CA LEU A 122 4.20 -0.16 10.10
C LEU A 122 5.58 -0.73 9.79
N HIS A 123 5.68 -2.05 9.70
CA HIS A 123 6.90 -2.76 9.34
C HIS A 123 6.75 -3.39 7.96
N ILE A 124 7.86 -3.41 7.22
CA ILE A 124 7.99 -4.02 5.92
C ILE A 124 8.96 -5.20 6.06
N THR A 125 8.47 -6.39 5.70
CA THR A 125 9.25 -7.63 5.74
C THR A 125 9.46 -8.13 4.32
N GLY A 126 10.71 -8.42 3.98
CA GLY A 126 11.04 -9.02 2.70
C GLY A 126 10.57 -10.48 2.63
N PRO A 127 10.23 -10.98 1.42
CA PRO A 127 9.80 -12.37 1.23
C PRO A 127 10.86 -13.40 1.62
N GLU A 128 12.14 -13.01 1.69
CA GLU A 128 13.27 -13.82 2.15
C GLU A 128 13.27 -14.08 3.68
N GLY A 129 12.24 -13.63 4.42
CA GLY A 129 12.17 -13.81 5.87
C GLY A 129 13.20 -12.97 6.65
N GLY A 130 13.67 -11.87 6.05
CA GLY A 130 14.57 -10.93 6.71
C GLY A 130 13.95 -10.25 7.94
N LYS A 131 14.78 -9.65 8.78
CA LYS A 131 14.30 -8.88 9.94
C LYS A 131 13.32 -7.79 9.47
N PRO A 132 12.10 -7.71 10.05
CA PRO A 132 11.18 -6.62 9.77
C PRO A 132 11.87 -5.26 10.00
N LYS A 133 11.74 -4.35 9.04
CA LYS A 133 12.23 -2.98 9.15
C LYS A 133 11.05 -2.03 9.29
N LYS A 134 11.19 -0.93 10.03
CA LYS A 134 10.13 0.09 10.03
C LYS A 134 10.04 0.69 8.64
N ALA A 135 8.83 1.03 8.21
CA ALA A 135 8.66 1.66 6.91
C ALA A 135 9.39 3.01 6.83
N LEU A 136 9.44 3.75 7.94
CA LEU A 136 10.21 5.00 8.01
C LEU A 136 11.68 4.82 7.63
N ASP A 137 12.32 3.74 8.13
CA ASP A 137 13.75 3.46 7.91
C ASP A 137 14.07 3.16 6.44
N VAL A 138 13.05 2.85 5.62
CA VAL A 138 13.22 2.59 4.17
C VAL A 138 13.37 3.90 3.37
N PHE A 139 12.98 5.03 3.95
CA PHE A 139 13.08 6.37 3.35
C PHE A 139 14.21 7.23 3.92
N GLU A 140 14.86 6.78 5.00
CA GLU A 140 16.01 7.47 5.59
C GLU A 140 17.28 6.78 5.08
N GLU A 141 18.21 7.55 4.50
CA GLU A 141 19.51 7.01 4.06
C GLU A 141 20.27 6.50 5.30
N GLU A 142 20.83 5.29 5.24
CA GLU A 142 22.01 4.99 6.05
C GLU A 142 23.14 5.81 5.43
N ASP A 143 23.36 7.01 5.96
CA ASP A 143 24.57 7.79 5.72
C ASP A 143 25.74 6.93 6.21
N GLY A 144 26.33 6.17 5.30
CA GLY A 144 27.54 5.40 5.55
C GLY A 144 28.70 6.36 5.83
N ASP A 145 29.30 6.18 7.01
CA ASP A 145 30.56 6.78 7.47
C ASP A 145 31.73 6.48 6.51
#